data_AF-A0A967GSY9-F1
#
_entry.id   AF-A0A967GSY9-F1
#
_cell.length_a   1.000
_cell.length_b   1.000
_cell.length_c   1.000
_cell.angle_alpha   90.00
_cell.angle_beta   90.00
_cell.angle_gamma   90.00
#
_symmetry.space_group_name_H-M   'P 1'
#
loop_
_entity.id
_entity.type
_entity.pdbx_description
1 polymer ?
#
loop_
_entity_poly.entity_id
_entity_poly.type
_entity_poly.pdbx_seq_one_letter_code
_entity_poly.pdbx_strand_id
1 'polypeptide(L)'
;MGPGPWPLNPERAIAKLLASLCALLAACDPSAPEPKGPPAQKAAAAYVGSDVCRECHSESFGAWQGSHHDRAMETASEASVYGNFDDARFE
;
A
#
# COMPACT_ATOMS: atom_id res chain seq x y z
N MET A 1 -30.30 -44.34 27.33
CA MET A 1 -29.42 -44.86 26.27
C MET A 1 -30.21 -44.86 24.97
N GLY A 2 -30.25 -43.74 24.26
CA GLY A 2 -30.89 -43.66 22.94
C GLY A 2 -29.82 -43.81 21.85
N PRO A 3 -30.04 -44.61 20.79
CA PRO A 3 -29.11 -44.63 19.67
C PRO A 3 -29.19 -43.29 18.94
N GLY A 4 -28.12 -42.51 18.99
CA GLY A 4 -27.98 -41.29 18.20
C GLY A 4 -27.88 -41.61 16.71
N PRO A 5 -28.35 -40.73 15.81
CA PRO A 5 -28.29 -40.99 14.38
C PRO A 5 -26.90 -40.66 13.82
N TRP A 6 -26.19 -41.67 13.27
CA TRP A 6 -25.15 -41.50 12.23
C TRP A 6 -25.30 -42.70 11.26
N PRO A 7 -25.04 -42.57 9.93
CA PRO A 7 -24.01 -41.72 9.38
C PRO A 7 -24.41 -40.75 8.26
N LEU A 8 -23.77 -39.58 8.27
CA LEU A 8 -23.56 -38.84 7.02
C LEU A 8 -22.68 -39.70 6.11
N ASN A 9 -23.20 -40.12 4.95
CA ASN A 9 -22.45 -40.90 3.97
C ASN A 9 -21.15 -40.17 3.60
N PRO A 10 -19.97 -40.75 3.87
CA PRO A 10 -18.69 -40.11 3.55
C PRO A 10 -18.55 -39.83 2.05
N GLU A 11 -19.15 -40.67 1.21
CA GLU A 11 -19.18 -40.49 -0.25
C GLU A 11 -19.96 -39.24 -0.69
N ARG A 12 -21.04 -38.90 0.02
CA ARG A 12 -21.81 -37.67 -0.24
C ARG A 12 -21.06 -36.42 0.23
N ALA A 13 -20.29 -36.54 1.31
CA ALA A 13 -19.44 -35.45 1.80
C ALA A 13 -18.28 -35.19 0.83
N ILE A 14 -17.63 -36.25 0.33
CA ILE A 14 -16.56 -36.16 -0.68
C ILE A 14 -17.09 -35.58 -1.99
N ALA A 15 -18.25 -36.03 -2.48
CA ALA A 15 -18.84 -35.51 -3.72
C ALA A 15 -19.17 -34.01 -3.63
N LYS A 16 -19.66 -33.54 -2.47
CA LYS A 16 -19.92 -32.11 -2.21
C LYS A 16 -18.62 -31.30 -2.14
N LEU A 17 -17.58 -31.83 -1.50
CA LEU A 17 -16.29 -31.16 -1.41
C LEU A 17 -15.64 -31.00 -2.79
N LEU A 18 -15.68 -32.05 -3.62
CA LEU A 18 -15.17 -32.04 -4.98
C LEU A 18 -15.95 -31.08 -5.89
N ALA A 19 -17.29 -31.08 -5.79
CA ALA A 19 -18.12 -30.16 -6.56
C ALA A 19 -17.85 -28.68 -6.19
N SER A 20 -17.71 -28.37 -4.90
CA SER A 20 -17.38 -27.01 -4.44
C SER A 20 -15.97 -26.58 -4.85
N LEU A 21 -14.99 -27.50 -4.80
CA LEU A 21 -13.63 -27.21 -5.27
C LEU A 21 -13.58 -26.97 -6.79
N CYS A 22 -14.31 -27.75 -7.58
CA CYS A 22 -14.45 -27.51 -9.03
C CYS A 22 -15.09 -26.14 -9.32
N ALA A 23 -16.13 -25.76 -8.58
CA ALA A 23 -16.79 -24.46 -8.74
C ALA A 23 -15.85 -23.29 -8.38
N LEU A 24 -15.03 -23.44 -7.34
CA LEU A 24 -14.00 -22.46 -6.95
C LEU A 24 -12.91 -22.32 -8.02
N LEU A 25 -12.49 -23.43 -8.64
CA LEU A 25 -11.47 -23.41 -9.70
C LEU A 25 -11.99 -22.81 -11.02
N ALA A 26 -13.29 -22.94 -11.31
CA ALA A 26 -13.91 -22.41 -12.53
C ALA A 26 -14.23 -20.90 -12.47
N ALA A 27 -14.25 -20.29 -11.28
CA ALA A 27 -14.60 -18.87 -11.09
C ALA A 27 -13.44 -17.89 -11.37
N CYS A 28 -12.22 -18.39 -11.54
CA CYS A 28 -11.07 -17.60 -11.98
C CYS A 28 -10.90 -17.78 -13.49
N ASP A 29 -11.61 -17.01 -14.30
CA ASP A 29 -11.27 -16.86 -15.72
C ASP A 29 -10.29 -15.67 -15.87
N PRO A 30 -8.97 -15.90 -15.92
CA PRO A 30 -7.98 -14.83 -16.05
C PRO A 30 -8.02 -14.15 -17.42
N SER A 31 -8.88 -14.62 -18.34
CA SER A 31 -8.99 -14.11 -19.70
C SER A 31 -10.08 -13.05 -19.87
N ALA A 32 -10.80 -12.70 -18.79
CA ALA A 32 -11.82 -11.66 -18.84
C ALA A 32 -11.16 -10.31 -19.20
N PRO A 33 -11.58 -9.64 -20.29
CA PRO A 33 -11.04 -8.35 -20.63
C PRO A 33 -11.50 -7.32 -19.60
N GLU A 34 -10.55 -6.64 -18.95
CA GLU A 34 -10.88 -5.51 -18.08
C GLU A 34 -11.62 -4.42 -18.89
N PRO A 35 -12.65 -3.77 -18.32
CA PRO A 35 -13.31 -2.65 -18.96
C PRO A 35 -12.31 -1.50 -19.12
N LYS A 36 -11.83 -1.29 -20.35
CA LYS A 36 -11.00 -0.14 -20.71
C LYS A 36 -11.88 1.11 -20.74
N GLY A 37 -11.95 1.79 -19.60
CA GLY A 37 -12.50 3.14 -19.53
C GLY A 37 -11.74 4.09 -20.47
N PRO A 38 -12.34 5.23 -20.84
CA PRO A 38 -11.65 6.23 -21.66
C PRO A 38 -10.30 6.59 -21.05
N PRO A 39 -9.25 6.83 -21.85
CA PRO A 39 -7.99 7.33 -21.32
C PRO A 39 -8.28 8.66 -20.63
N ALA A 40 -8.24 8.65 -19.29
CA ALA A 40 -8.28 9.88 -18.53
C ALA A 40 -7.07 10.70 -18.98
N GLN A 41 -7.31 11.85 -19.61
CA GLN A 41 -6.28 12.86 -19.76
C GLN A 41 -5.86 13.26 -18.35
N LYS A 42 -4.77 12.65 -17.87
CA LYS A 42 -4.18 13.00 -16.58
C LYS A 42 -3.66 14.42 -16.72
N ALA A 43 -4.43 15.37 -16.20
CA ALA A 43 -3.86 16.67 -15.85
C ALA A 43 -2.62 16.42 -15.00
N ALA A 44 -1.54 17.17 -15.27
CA ALA A 44 -0.34 17.08 -14.46
C ALA A 44 -0.72 17.37 -13.00
N ALA A 45 -0.27 16.52 -12.08
CA ALA A 45 -0.51 16.74 -10.67
C ALA A 45 0.16 18.05 -10.25
N ALA A 46 -0.59 18.92 -9.58
CA ALA A 46 -0.03 20.12 -8.97
C ALA A 46 0.61 19.75 -7.62
N TYR A 47 1.70 20.44 -7.28
CA TYR A 47 2.27 20.34 -5.94
C TYR A 47 1.41 21.15 -4.97
N VAL A 48 0.89 20.49 -3.92
CA VAL A 48 -0.05 21.08 -2.96
C VAL A 48 0.60 21.49 -1.62
N GLY A 49 1.91 21.26 -1.47
CA GLY A 49 2.61 21.45 -0.20
C GLY A 49 2.40 20.30 0.79
N SER A 50 3.31 20.17 1.75
CA SER A 50 3.27 19.10 2.76
C SER A 50 2.20 19.30 3.83
N ASP A 51 1.75 20.54 4.06
CA ASP A 51 0.76 20.87 5.09
C ASP A 51 -0.60 20.23 4.85
N VAL A 52 -1.01 20.11 3.59
CA VAL A 52 -2.27 19.44 3.20
C VAL A 52 -2.28 17.98 3.66
N CYS A 53 -1.11 17.33 3.65
CA CYS A 53 -0.98 15.93 4.05
C CYS A 53 -1.05 15.75 5.57
N ARG A 54 -0.71 16.79 6.35
CA ARG A 54 -0.63 16.75 7.82
C ARG A 54 -1.96 16.39 8.47
N GLU A 55 -3.07 16.84 7.89
CA GLU A 55 -4.42 16.67 8.45
C GLU A 55 -4.81 15.19 8.58
N CYS A 56 -4.39 14.34 7.64
CA CYS A 56 -4.67 12.90 7.67
C CYS A 56 -3.45 12.04 8.03
N HIS A 57 -2.22 12.54 7.83
CA HIS A 57 -0.98 11.80 8.06
C HIS A 57 -0.12 12.45 9.15
N SER A 58 -0.71 12.70 10.32
CA SER A 58 -0.06 13.39 11.43
C SER A 58 1.21 12.69 11.94
N GLU A 59 1.19 11.36 12.06
CA GLU A 59 2.35 10.58 12.52
C GLU A 59 3.51 10.66 11.52
N SER A 60 3.24 10.41 10.24
CA SER A 60 4.25 10.50 9.19
C SER A 60 4.77 11.92 9.01
N PHE A 61 3.89 12.92 9.10
CA PHE A 61 4.28 14.32 9.09
C PHE A 61 5.20 14.65 10.26
N GLY A 62 4.89 14.16 11.46
CA GLY A 62 5.72 14.34 12.65
C GLY A 62 7.10 13.69 12.53
N ALA A 63 7.18 12.49 11.92
CA ALA A 63 8.46 11.84 11.66
C ALA A 63 9.27 12.53 10.55
N TRP A 64 8.59 13.14 9.57
CA TRP A 64 9.22 13.86 8.47
C TRP A 64 9.74 15.24 8.88
N GLN A 65 8.98 16.00 9.68
CA GLN A 65 9.31 17.37 10.05
C GLN A 65 10.64 17.44 10.82
N GLY A 66 11.55 18.31 10.38
CA GLY A 66 12.90 18.44 10.93
C GLY A 66 13.87 17.32 10.55
N SER A 67 13.44 16.31 9.80
CA SER A 67 14.33 15.27 9.27
C SER A 67 15.28 15.82 8.20
N HIS A 68 16.29 15.02 7.82
CA HIS A 68 17.15 15.37 6.69
C HIS A 68 16.40 15.55 5.37
N HIS A 69 15.25 14.88 5.18
CA HIS A 69 14.46 15.03 3.96
C HIS A 69 13.72 16.38 3.92
N ASP A 70 13.21 16.85 5.06
CA ASP A 70 12.59 18.17 5.19
C ASP A 70 13.63 19.29 4.93
N ARG A 71 14.85 19.08 5.43
CA ARG A 71 15.97 20.04 5.32
C ARG A 71 16.80 19.90 4.04
N ALA A 72 16.50 18.92 3.18
CA ALA A 72 17.35 18.56 2.04
C ALA A 72 17.50 19.70 1.02
N MET A 73 16.47 20.52 0.88
CA MET A 73 16.41 21.65 -0.06
C MET A 73 16.40 23.00 0.67
N GLU A 74 16.84 23.04 1.92
CA GLU A 74 16.90 24.28 2.68
C GLU A 74 17.88 25.26 2.03
N THR A 75 17.48 26.54 1.97
CA THR A 75 18.33 27.57 1.38
C THR A 75 19.60 27.71 2.20
N ALA A 76 20.76 27.76 1.54
CA ALA A 76 22.03 27.94 2.21
C ALA A 76 22.13 29.34 2.85
N SER A 77 22.39 29.37 4.15
CA SER A 77 22.56 30.57 4.97
C SER A 77 23.45 30.25 6.18
N GLU A 78 23.94 31.26 6.89
CA GLU A 78 24.70 31.05 8.13
C GLU A 78 23.93 30.21 9.17
N ALA A 79 22.59 30.25 9.15
CA ALA A 79 21.74 29.50 10.08
C ALA A 79 21.46 28.05 9.65
N SER A 80 21.65 27.72 8.37
CA SER A 80 21.30 26.40 7.79
C SER A 80 22.51 25.60 7.33
N VAL A 81 23.69 26.24 7.21
CA VAL A 81 24.97 25.58 6.98
C VAL A 81 25.60 25.22 8.33
N TYR A 82 25.40 23.98 8.77
CA TYR A 82 25.87 23.53 10.08
C TYR A 82 27.34 23.08 10.12
N GLY A 83 27.95 22.83 8.97
CA GLY A 83 29.36 22.49 8.90
C GLY A 83 30.22 23.74 9.14
N ASN A 84 31.25 23.64 9.96
CA ASN A 84 32.33 24.62 9.96
C ASN A 84 33.28 24.27 8.81
N PHE A 85 33.38 25.15 7.83
CA PHE A 85 34.25 25.00 6.66
C PHE A 85 35.51 25.87 6.74
N ASP A 86 35.68 26.64 7.80
CA ASP A 86 36.85 27.50 7.98
C ASP A 86 38.12 26.65 8.02
N ASP A 87 39.02 26.93 7.07
CA ASP A 87 40.30 26.25 6.88
C ASP A 87 40.21 24.71 6.74
N ALA A 88 39.03 24.16 6.44
CA ALA A 88 38.84 22.71 6.31
C ALA A 88 39.60 22.15 5.10
N ARG A 89 40.38 21.08 5.32
CA ARG A 89 41.08 20.31 4.27
C ARG A 89 40.70 18.84 4.37
N PHE A 90 40.57 18.20 3.22
CA PHE A 90 40.30 16.77 3.08
C PHE A 90 41.41 16.16 2.19
N GLU A 91 41.81 14.91 2.46
CA GLU A 91 42.77 14.13 1.64
C GLU A 91 42.06 13.26 0.60
#